data_AF-A0A352IU28-F1
#
_entry.id   AF-A0A352IU28-F1
#
_cell.length_a   1.000
_cell.length_b   1.000
_cell.length_c   1.000
_cell.angle_alpha   90.00
_cell.angle_beta   90.00
_cell.angle_gamma   90.00
#
_symmetry.space_group_name_H-M   'P 1'
#
loop_
_entity.id
_entity.type
_entity.pdbx_description
1 polymer ?
#
loop_
_entity_poly.entity_id
_entity_poly.type
_entity_poly.pdbx_seq_one_letter_code
_entity_poly.pdbx_strand_id
1 'polypeptide(L)' 'TWGIRWGADTIMDLSTGKNIHETREWIIRNSPVPIGTVPIYQALEKVGGVAEDLTW' A
#
# COMPACT_ATOMS: atom_id res chain seq x y z
N THR A 1 2.59 10.58 8.78
CA THR A 1 2.66 11.60 9.85
C THR A 1 2.10 12.95 9.43
N TRP A 2 2.49 13.54 8.30
CA TRP A 2 2.02 14.88 7.89
C TRP A 2 0.52 14.97 7.60
N GLY A 3 -0.06 14.03 6.83
CA GLY A 3 -1.51 14.04 6.56
C GLY A 3 -2.36 13.96 7.83
N ILE A 4 -1.99 13.09 8.76
CA ILE A 4 -2.67 12.91 10.06
C ILE A 4 -2.58 14.21 10.89
N ARG A 5 -1.42 14.89 10.87
CA ARG A 5 -1.23 16.16 11.59
C ARG A 5 -2.22 17.24 11.18
N TRP A 6 -2.70 17.21 9.94
CA TRP A 6 -3.66 18.18 9.40
C TRP A 6 -5.09 17.65 9.30
N GLY A 7 -5.41 16.56 10.02
CA GLY A 7 -6.78 16.07 10.16
C GLY A 7 -7.19 14.98 9.19
N ALA A 8 -6.25 14.21 8.61
CA ALA A 8 -6.62 13.01 7.85
C ALA A 8 -7.13 11.89 8.77
N ASP A 9 -8.39 11.49 8.59
CA ASP A 9 -9.03 10.42 9.37
C ASP A 9 -8.59 9.02 8.95
N THR A 10 -8.18 8.85 7.69
CA THR A 10 -7.62 7.60 7.15
C THR A 10 -6.49 7.92 6.16
N ILE A 11 -5.60 6.94 5.93
CA ILE A 11 -4.51 7.05 4.94
C ILE A 11 -4.58 5.83 4.01
N MET A 12 -4.28 6.01 2.72
CA MET A 12 -4.14 4.91 1.78
C MET A 12 -2.68 4.75 1.34
N ASP A 13 -2.14 3.55 1.52
CA ASP A 13 -0.87 3.14 0.92
C ASP A 13 -1.14 2.67 -0.52
N LEU A 14 -0.85 3.56 -1.46
CA LEU A 14 -0.96 3.34 -2.91
C LEU A 14 0.42 3.09 -3.55
N SER A 15 1.41 2.63 -2.78
CA SER A 15 2.73 2.31 -3.31
C SER A 15 2.67 1.24 -4.41
N THR A 16 3.42 1.49 -5.48
CA THR A 16 3.66 0.58 -6.62
C THR A 16 5.17 0.30 -6.72
N GLY A 17 5.58 -0.75 -7.45
CA GLY A 17 7.00 -1.08 -7.63
C GLY A 17 7.59 -1.98 -6.54
N LYS A 18 8.90 -1.85 -6.32
CA LYS A 18 9.66 -2.69 -5.38
C LYS A 18 9.36 -2.32 -3.92
N ASN A 19 9.50 -3.32 -3.03
CA ASN A 19 9.44 -3.16 -1.57
C ASN A 19 8.11 -2.63 -1.00
N ILE A 20 6.99 -2.87 -1.70
CA ILE A 20 5.65 -2.52 -1.22
C ILE A 20 5.38 -3.15 0.16
N HIS A 21 5.80 -4.40 0.37
CA HIS A 21 5.54 -5.10 1.62
C HIS A 21 6.28 -4.46 2.81
N GLU A 22 7.57 -4.18 2.65
CA GLU A 22 8.40 -3.57 3.69
C GLU A 22 7.95 -2.15 4.02
N THR A 23 7.67 -1.36 2.99
CA THR A 23 7.15 0.02 3.13
C THR A 23 5.84 0.03 3.92
N ARG A 24 4.93 -0.89 3.60
CA ARG A 24 3.65 -1.01 4.27
C ARG A 24 3.78 -1.43 5.73
N GLU A 25 4.67 -2.37 6.06
CA GLU A 25 4.92 -2.78 7.44
C GLU A 25 5.34 -1.59 8.31
N TRP A 26 6.24 -0.74 7.80
CA TRP A 26 6.65 0.47 8.52
C TRP A 26 5.50 1.47 8.71
N ILE A 27 4.68 1.67 7.67
CA ILE A 27 3.53 2.59 7.73
C ILE A 27 2.50 2.10 8.75
N ILE A 28 2.12 0.82 8.71
CA ILE A 28 1.13 0.24 9.62
C ILE A 28 1.60 0.34 11.07
N ARG A 29 2.86 -0.01 11.35
CA ARG A 29 3.41 0.04 12.73
C ARG A 29 3.50 1.44 13.31
N ASN A 30 3.51 2.47 12.47
CA ASN A 30 3.66 3.86 12.88
C ASN A 30 2.41 4.73 12.61
N SER A 31 1.29 4.12 12.21
CA SER A 31 0.05 4.84 11.94
C SER A 31 -0.92 4.76 13.12
N PRO A 32 -1.31 5.89 13.72
CA PRO A 32 -2.39 5.93 14.69
C PRO A 32 -3.80 5.92 14.06
N VAL A 33 -3.90 5.92 12.72
CA VAL A 33 -5.19 5.91 11.99
C VAL A 33 -5.29 4.71 11.04
N PRO A 34 -6.50 4.29 10.64
CA PRO A 34 -6.68 3.19 9.69
C PRO A 34 -5.91 3.40 8.38
N ILE A 35 -5.27 2.33 7.90
CA ILE A 35 -4.54 2.30 6.63
C ILE A 35 -5.31 1.44 5.62
N GLY A 36 -5.66 2.04 4.48
CA GLY A 36 -6.20 1.35 3.30
C GLY A 36 -5.10 0.97 2.30
N THR A 37 -5.36 -0.03 1.46
CA THR A 37 -4.48 -0.43 0.35
C THR A 37 -5.33 -0.82 -0.86
N VAL A 38 -4.71 -0.93 -2.04
CA VAL A 38 -5.33 -1.54 -3.21
C VAL A 38 -4.58 -2.83 -3.54
N PRO A 39 -5.11 -4.02 -3.17
CA PRO A 39 -4.38 -5.29 -3.27
C PRO A 39 -3.88 -5.64 -4.68
N ILE A 40 -4.58 -5.16 -5.72
CA ILE A 40 -4.24 -5.46 -7.11
C ILE A 40 -2.89 -4.86 -7.52
N TYR A 41 -2.46 -3.74 -6.93
CA TYR A 41 -1.15 -3.16 -7.25
C TYR A 41 0.01 -4.05 -6.80
N GLN A 42 -0.15 -4.69 -5.63
CA GLN A 42 0.83 -5.66 -5.15
C GLN A 42 0.75 -6.98 -5.93
N ALA A 43 -0.46 -7.41 -6.33
CA ALA A 43 -0.62 -8.60 -7.15
C ALA A 43 0.02 -8.42 -8.53
N LEU A 44 -0.15 -7.26 -9.16
CA LEU A 44 0.42 -6.92 -10.46
C LEU A 44 1.96 -6.91 -10.41
N GLU A 45 2.57 -6.40 -9.34
CA GLU A 45 4.02 -6.50 -9.15
C GLU A 45 4.51 -7.95 -9.02
N LYS A 46 3.73 -8.84 -8.38
CA LYS A 46 4.11 -10.26 -8.25
C LYS A 46 4.16 -10.99 -9.60
N VAL A 47 3.42 -10.51 -10.59
CA VAL A 47 3.42 -11.04 -11.96
C VAL A 47 4.27 -10.19 -12.91
N GLY A 48 5.19 -9.37 -12.38
CA GLY A 48 6.13 -8.59 -13.19
C GLY A 48 5.47 -7.51 -14.05
N GLY A 49 4.25 -7.07 -13.71
CA GLY A 49 3.52 -6.06 -14.45
C GLY A 49 2.65 -6.59 -15.59
N VAL A 50 2.59 -7.92 -15.80
CA VAL A 50 1.75 -8.54 -16.84
C VAL A 50 0.37 -8.82 -16.27
N ALA A 51 -0.62 -8.03 -16.66
CA ALA A 51 -1.97 -8.11 -16.08
C ALA A 51 -2.67 -9.44 -16.40
N GLU A 52 -2.36 -10.05 -17.55
CA GLU A 52 -2.91 -11.31 -18.03
C GLU A 52 -2.44 -12.52 -17.21
N ASP A 53 -1.30 -12.39 -16.52
CA ASP A 53 -0.73 -13.43 -15.67
C ASP A 53 -1.36 -13.44 -14.25
N LEU A 54 -2.29 -12.51 -13.97
CA LEU A 54 -3.02 -12.48 -12.71
C LEU A 54 -4.02 -13.63 -12.60
N THR A 55 -3.90 -14.39 -11.52
CA THR A 55 -4.81 -15.50 -11.18
C THR A 55 -5.26 -15.39 -9.72
N TRP A 56 -6.32 -16.13 -9.36
CA TRP A 56 -6.88 -16.19 -8.00
C TRP A 56 -6.05 -17.07 -7.06
#